data_AF-A0A7S1PVS6-F1
#
_entry.id   AF-A0A7S1PVS6-F1
#
_cell.length_a   1.000
_cell.length_b   1.000
_cell.length_c   1.000
_cell.angle_alpha   90.00
_cell.angle_beta   90.00
_cell.angle_gamma   90.00
#
_symmetry.space_group_name_H-M   'P 1'
#
loop_
_entity.id
_entity.type
_entity.pdbx_description
1 polymer ?
#
loop_
_entity_poly.entity_id
_entity_poly.type
_entity_poly.pdbx_seq_one_letter_code
_entity_poly.pdbx_strand_id
1 'polypeptide(L)'
;TELVLARAAEALCQGRVPISGAVVVRAASGELIDVTVGQNGRIPPPSENEEEQEEDASNAGYPTDHGETGALRQIEDASAVDWQSAVFATSLTPCVMCFRSIEWLWALGK
;
A
#
# COMPACT_ATOMS: atom_id res chain seq x y z
N THR A 1 1.94 9.18 -9.88
CA THR A 1 2.12 7.84 -10.50
C THR A 1 3.57 7.39 -10.47
N GLU A 2 4.56 8.25 -10.70
CA GLU A 2 5.99 7.89 -10.57
C GLU A 2 6.34 7.34 -9.18
N LEU A 3 5.81 7.95 -8.11
CA LEU A 3 5.97 7.49 -6.72
C LEU A 3 5.58 6.01 -6.54
N VAL A 4 4.40 5.62 -7.01
CA VAL A 4 3.93 4.23 -6.86
C VAL A 4 4.75 3.28 -7.72
N LEU A 5 5.20 3.68 -8.91
CA LEU A 5 6.06 2.83 -9.75
C LEU A 5 7.44 2.59 -9.11
N ALA A 6 8.07 3.63 -8.55
CA ALA A 6 9.34 3.51 -7.83
C ALA A 6 9.20 2.52 -6.65
N ARG A 7 8.11 2.66 -5.88
CA ARG A 7 7.85 1.78 -4.75
C ARG A 7 7.53 0.33 -5.18
N ALA A 8 6.85 0.14 -6.31
CA ALA A 8 6.59 -1.20 -6.85
C ALA A 8 7.90 -1.90 -7.28
N ALA A 9 8.88 -1.14 -7.77
CA ALA A 9 10.20 -1.67 -8.12
C ALA A 9 10.98 -2.14 -6.86
N GLU A 10 10.84 -1.44 -5.73
CA GLU A 10 11.42 -1.89 -4.45
C GLU A 10 10.85 -3.25 -4.02
N ALA A 11 9.53 -3.44 -4.12
CA ALA A 11 8.90 -4.73 -3.82
C ALA A 11 9.44 -5.85 -4.72
N LEU A 12 9.67 -5.57 -6.00
CA LEU A 12 10.27 -6.53 -6.92
C LEU A 12 11.68 -6.94 -6.47
N CYS A 13 12.52 -5.97 -6.09
CA CYS A 13 13.87 -6.22 -5.59
C CYS A 13 13.88 -7.06 -4.30
N GLN A 14 12.77 -7.07 -3.55
CA GLN A 14 12.56 -7.89 -2.35
C GLN A 14 11.95 -9.27 -2.66
N GLY A 15 11.82 -9.66 -3.93
CA GLY A 15 11.21 -10.92 -4.33
C GLY A 15 9.68 -10.96 -4.15
N ARG A 16 9.04 -9.78 -4.04
CA ARG A 16 7.58 -9.67 -3.85
C ARG A 16 6.90 -9.23 -5.15
N VAL A 17 5.59 -9.46 -5.23
CA VAL A 17 4.77 -8.98 -6.35
C VAL A 17 4.85 -7.44 -6.39
N PRO A 18 5.17 -6.82 -7.54
CA PRO A 18 5.42 -5.37 -7.65
C PRO A 18 4.14 -4.54 -7.64
N ILE A 19 3.44 -4.56 -6.51
CA ILE A 19 2.21 -3.79 -6.27
C ILE A 19 2.48 -2.78 -5.17
N SER A 20 2.06 -1.54 -5.40
CA SER A 20 2.21 -0.43 -4.45
C SER A 20 0.98 0.46 -4.47
N GLY A 21 0.81 1.19 -3.38
CA GLY A 21 -0.26 2.17 -3.20
C GLY A 21 0.27 3.45 -2.57
N ALA A 22 -0.42 4.55 -2.81
CA ALA A 22 -0.17 5.82 -2.14
C ALA A 22 -1.48 6.57 -1.90
N VAL A 23 -1.54 7.28 -0.79
CA VAL A 23 -2.59 8.28 -0.51
C VAL A 23 -1.99 9.64 -0.74
N VAL A 24 -2.64 10.42 -1.59
CA VAL A 24 -2.20 11.76 -1.96
C VAL A 24 -3.37 12.72 -1.78
N VAL A 25 -3.15 13.82 -1.08
CA VAL A 25 -4.15 14.86 -0.84
C VAL A 25 -3.89 16.05 -1.76
N ARG A 26 -4.94 16.59 -2.37
CA ARG A 26 -4.83 17.85 -3.11
C ARG A 26 -4.97 19.03 -2.15
N ALA A 27 -3.90 19.77 -1.95
CA ALA A 27 -3.92 21.01 -1.18
C ALA A 27 -4.75 22.10 -1.89
N ALA A 28 -5.16 23.14 -1.15
CA ALA A 28 -5.89 24.29 -1.70
C ALA A 28 -5.10 25.04 -2.80
N SER A 29 -3.76 24.96 -2.78
CA SER A 29 -2.87 25.47 -3.83
C SER A 29 -2.95 24.69 -5.14
N GLY A 30 -3.60 23.52 -5.14
CA GLY A 30 -3.62 22.56 -6.24
C GLY A 30 -2.46 21.57 -6.23
N GLU A 31 -1.49 21.75 -5.34
CA GLU A 31 -0.36 20.84 -5.10
C GLU A 31 -0.85 19.49 -4.59
N LEU A 32 -0.15 18.43 -4.98
CA LEU A 32 -0.38 17.08 -4.52
C LEU A 32 0.61 16.77 -3.40
N ILE A 33 0.08 16.49 -2.21
CA ILE A 33 0.87 16.17 -1.02
C ILE A 33 0.74 14.68 -0.73
N ASP A 34 1.87 13.99 -0.71
CA ASP A 34 1.92 12.59 -0.34
C ASP A 34 1.61 12.45 1.16
N VAL A 35 0.56 11.71 1.50
CA VAL A 35 0.20 11.38 2.88
C VAL A 35 0.93 10.11 3.30
N THR A 36 0.87 9.08 2.46
CA THR A 36 1.54 7.81 2.69
C THR A 36 1.82 7.10 1.37
N VAL A 37 2.85 6.26 1.38
CA VAL A 37 3.18 5.32 0.32
C VAL A 37 3.50 3.96 0.93
N GLY A 38 3.05 2.90 0.29
CA GLY A 38 3.30 1.54 0.73
C GLY A 38 3.45 0.57 -0.43
N GLN A 39 3.96 -0.61 -0.10
CA GLN A 39 4.21 -1.68 -1.04
C GLN A 39 3.64 -3.00 -0.55
N ASN A 40 3.51 -3.93 -1.48
CA ASN A 40 3.08 -5.27 -1.16
C ASN A 40 4.11 -5.96 -0.26
N GLY A 41 3.75 -6.10 1.02
CA GLY A 41 4.47 -6.86 2.04
C GLY A 41 3.85 -8.23 2.30
N ARG A 42 2.92 -8.69 1.45
CA ARG A 42 2.24 -9.98 1.64
C ARG A 42 3.26 -11.11 1.77
N ILE A 43 2.96 -12.06 2.65
CA ILE A 43 3.72 -13.31 2.84
C ILE A 43 4.10 -13.90 1.49
N PRO A 44 5.41 -14.04 1.20
CA PRO A 44 5.84 -14.62 -0.05
C PRO A 44 5.31 -16.06 -0.14
N PRO A 45 5.04 -16.57 -1.36
CA PRO A 45 4.70 -17.98 -1.50
C PRO A 45 5.82 -18.85 -0.91
N PRO A 46 5.51 -20.03 -0.35
CA PRO A 46 6.53 -20.94 0.15
C PRO A 46 7.56 -21.20 -0.95
N SER A 47 8.85 -21.07 -0.61
CA SER A 47 9.95 -21.42 -1.52
C SER A 47 9.88 -22.92 -1.85
N GLU A 48 10.24 -23.28 -3.08
CA GLU A 48 10.37 -24.70 -3.46
C GLU A 48 11.54 -25.39 -2.74
N ASN A 49 12.45 -24.60 -2.15
CA ASN A 49 13.56 -25.06 -1.32
C ASN A 49 13.24 -24.84 0.17
N GLU A 50 13.03 -25.94 0.91
CA GLU A 50 12.65 -25.93 2.34
C GLU A 50 13.71 -25.26 3.24
N GLU A 51 14.98 -25.21 2.81
CA GLU A 51 16.09 -24.65 3.59
C GLU A 51 16.08 -23.11 3.70
N GLU A 52 15.36 -22.39 2.84
CA GLU A 52 15.26 -20.91 2.86
C GLU A 52 14.07 -20.39 3.71
N GLN A 53 13.21 -21.29 4.22
CA GLN A 53 11.96 -20.89 4.91
C GLN A 53 12.17 -20.50 6.39
N GLU A 54 13.30 -20.85 7.00
CA GLU A 54 13.54 -20.65 8.43
C GLU A 54 14.10 -19.26 8.79
N GLU A 55 14.64 -18.49 7.84
CA GLU A 55 15.47 -17.32 8.18
C GLU A 55 14.71 -16.01 8.49
N ASP A 56 13.41 -15.85 8.24
CA ASP A 56 12.77 -14.55 8.53
C ASP A 56 11.26 -14.58 8.84
N ALA A 57 10.85 -15.37 9.84
CA ALA A 57 9.48 -15.35 10.36
C ALA A 57 9.02 -13.95 10.84
N SER A 58 9.97 -13.07 11.22
CA SER A 58 9.71 -11.67 11.59
C SER A 58 9.33 -10.76 10.42
N ASN A 59 9.71 -11.11 9.20
CA ASN A 59 9.53 -10.30 7.99
C ASN A 59 8.68 -11.00 6.92
N ALA A 60 8.00 -12.09 7.30
CA ALA A 60 7.05 -12.77 6.44
C ALA A 60 6.00 -11.76 5.93
N GLY A 61 5.57 -10.82 6.78
CA GLY A 61 4.46 -9.91 6.49
C GLY A 61 3.12 -10.60 6.74
N TYR A 62 2.03 -10.06 6.21
CA TYR A 62 0.67 -10.53 6.51
C TYR A 62 -0.14 -10.77 5.22
N PRO A 63 -1.10 -11.72 5.20
CA PRO A 63 -1.88 -12.02 3.99
C PRO A 63 -2.57 -10.80 3.37
N THR A 64 -2.88 -9.80 4.19
CA THR A 64 -3.53 -8.56 3.78
C THR A 64 -2.55 -7.41 3.54
N ASP A 65 -1.24 -7.64 3.44
CA ASP A 65 -0.23 -6.60 3.15
C ASP A 65 -0.08 -6.37 1.63
N HIS A 66 -1.16 -5.95 0.99
CA HIS A 66 -1.12 -5.46 -0.40
C HIS A 66 -0.61 -4.03 -0.46
N GLY A 67 -0.24 -3.55 -1.65
CA GLY A 67 0.28 -2.19 -1.83
C GLY A 67 -0.59 -1.09 -1.21
N GLU A 68 -1.91 -1.17 -1.39
CA GLU A 68 -2.87 -0.21 -0.84
C GLU A 68 -2.90 -0.26 0.69
N THR A 69 -3.14 -1.45 1.24
CA THR A 69 -3.19 -1.65 2.69
C THR A 69 -1.86 -1.40 3.38
N GLY A 70 -0.74 -1.65 2.68
CA GLY A 70 0.60 -1.31 3.14
C GLY A 70 0.77 0.19 3.28
N ALA A 71 0.18 0.99 2.38
CA ALA A 71 0.15 2.44 2.51
C ALA A 71 -0.75 2.86 3.69
N LEU A 72 -1.94 2.27 3.79
CA LEU A 72 -2.90 2.58 4.87
C LEU A 72 -2.34 2.33 6.26
N ARG A 73 -1.56 1.26 6.46
CA ARG A 73 -0.96 0.92 7.75
C ARG A 73 0.07 1.94 8.24
N GLN A 74 0.64 2.74 7.35
CA GLN A 74 1.58 3.81 7.74
C GLN A 74 0.84 5.06 8.22
N ILE A 75 -0.50 5.12 8.08
CA ILE A 75 -1.29 6.25 8.56
C ILE A 75 -1.51 6.06 10.06
N GLU A 76 -0.83 6.85 10.88
CA GLU A 76 -0.97 6.82 12.35
C GLU A 76 -2.37 7.26 12.79
N ASP A 77 -2.88 8.34 12.19
CA ASP A 77 -4.20 8.90 12.48
C ASP A 77 -5.00 9.08 11.19
N ALA A 78 -5.84 8.10 10.88
CA ALA A 78 -6.72 8.15 9.71
C ALA A 78 -7.78 9.27 9.80
N SER A 79 -8.09 9.78 11.00
CA SER A 79 -9.06 10.87 11.16
C SER A 79 -8.49 12.24 10.75
N ALA A 80 -7.16 12.37 10.73
CA ALA A 80 -6.47 13.60 10.34
C ALA A 80 -6.32 13.76 8.81
N VAL A 81 -6.63 12.71 8.04
CA VAL A 81 -6.53 12.75 6.58
C VAL A 81 -7.79 13.40 5.99
N ASP A 82 -7.60 14.40 5.12
CA ASP A 82 -8.69 14.99 4.35
C ASP A 82 -9.14 14.03 3.22
N TRP A 83 -10.04 13.11 3.56
CA TRP A 83 -10.55 12.11 2.63
C TRP A 83 -11.41 12.68 1.49
N GLN A 84 -11.90 13.93 1.59
CA GLN A 84 -12.63 14.56 0.50
C GLN A 84 -11.72 14.95 -0.66
N SER A 85 -10.47 15.31 -0.35
CA SER A 85 -9.46 15.71 -1.33
C SER A 85 -8.39 14.64 -1.59
N ALA A 86 -8.51 13.49 -0.92
CA ALA A 86 -7.62 12.35 -1.08
C ALA A 86 -7.88 11.57 -2.37
N VAL A 87 -6.79 11.12 -2.99
CA VAL A 87 -6.76 10.20 -4.14
C VAL A 87 -5.86 9.01 -3.78
N PHE A 88 -6.36 7.80 -4.05
CA PHE A 88 -5.53 6.59 -4.02
C PHE A 88 -4.89 6.36 -5.38
N ALA A 89 -3.56 6.42 -5.42
CA ALA A 89 -2.78 5.99 -6.57
C ALA A 89 -2.30 4.56 -6.33
N THR A 90 -2.47 3.68 -7.32
CA THR A 90 -2.02 2.28 -7.24
C THR A 90 -1.30 1.87 -8.52
N SER A 91 -0.32 0.97 -8.43
CA SER A 91 0.37 0.44 -9.61
C SER A 91 -0.45 -0.62 -10.36
N LEU A 92 -1.46 -1.18 -9.70
CA LEU A 92 -2.42 -2.14 -10.25
C LEU A 92 -3.82 -1.82 -9.71
N THR A 93 -4.86 -2.18 -10.46
CA THR A 93 -6.25 -2.07 -9.97
C THR A 93 -6.41 -2.82 -8.64
N PRO A 94 -7.00 -2.19 -7.60
CA PRO A 94 -7.17 -2.82 -6.30
C PRO A 94 -7.99 -4.11 -6.35
N CYS A 95 -7.60 -5.11 -5.56
CA CYS A 95 -8.45 -6.27 -5.34
C CYS A 95 -9.67 -5.89 -4.48
N VAL A 96 -10.66 -6.77 -4.40
CA VAL A 96 -11.92 -6.52 -3.67
C VAL A 96 -11.70 -6.08 -2.22
N MET A 97 -10.72 -6.66 -1.51
CA MET A 97 -10.39 -6.30 -0.13
C MET A 97 -9.86 -4.86 -0.04
N CYS A 98 -8.88 -4.51 -0.86
CA CYS A 98 -8.28 -3.18 -0.89
C CYS A 98 -9.31 -2.14 -1.31
N PHE A 99 -10.12 -2.44 -2.33
CA PHE A 99 -11.17 -1.57 -2.81
C PHE A 99 -12.19 -1.24 -1.71
N ARG A 100 -12.67 -2.24 -0.96
CA ARG A 100 -13.60 -2.02 0.17
C ARG A 100 -12.98 -1.19 1.28
N SER A 101 -11.69 -1.35 1.54
CA SER A 101 -10.97 -0.55 2.54
C SER A 101 -10.87 0.91 2.12
N ILE A 102 -10.55 1.17 0.86
CA ILE A 102 -10.49 2.52 0.28
C ILE A 102 -11.87 3.17 0.27
N GLU A 103 -12.91 2.43 -0.13
CA GLU A 103 -14.30 2.90 -0.14
C GLU A 103 -14.76 3.34 1.26
N TRP A 104 -14.40 2.56 2.28
CA TRP A 104 -14.70 2.91 3.68
C TRP A 104 -14.00 4.20 4.12
N LEU A 105 -12.70 4.35 3.82
CA LEU A 105 -11.93 5.55 4.15
C LEU A 105 -12.46 6.79 3.43
N TRP A 106 -12.79 6.66 2.14
CA TRP A 106 -13.42 7.74 1.39
C TRP A 106 -14.76 8.17 2.02
N ALA A 107 -15.53 7.22 2.57
CA ALA A 107 -16.77 7.54 3.26
C ALA A 107 -16.58 8.31 4.58
N LEU A 108 -15.39 8.28 5.20
CA LEU A 108 -15.07 9.09 6.40
C LEU A 108 -14.97 10.59 6.09
N GLY A 109 -14.73 10.96 4.83
CA GLY A 109 -14.72 12.34 4.40
C GLY A 109 -16.11 12.96 4.26
N LYS A 110 -17.19 12.21 4.46
CA LYS A 110 -18.57 12.72 4.26
C LYS A 110 -19.15 13.40 5.49
#